data_AF-A0A7S3BHP0-F1
#
_entry.id   AF-A0A7S3BHP0-F1
#
_cell.length_a   1.000
_cell.length_b   1.000
_cell.length_c   1.000
_cell.angle_alpha   90.00
_cell.angle_beta   90.00
_cell.angle_gamma   90.00
#
_symmetry.space_group_name_H-M   'P 1'
#
loop_
_entity.id
_entity.type
_entity.pdbx_description
1 polymer ?
#
loop_
_entity_poly.entity_id
_entity_poly.type
_entity_poly.pdbx_seq_one_letter_code
_entity_poly.pdbx_strand_id
1 'polypeptide(L)'
;AELQAPSELLPVCDDGGGDTGPETTNQSIARAFKELIACYTGRDEYRAKPAKRVLAVISGPQFGLAQHAKQFTLADARVLQGVGGKTLAKLEEVIRTGDLQRNRLNAADPKIAAEREMRCRIWGCGASTAAKWRQLGYTTAEAVRDAMDID
;
A
#
# COMPACT_ATOMS: atom_id res chain seq x y z
N ALA A 1 -59.60 -4.00 -39.43
CA ALA A 1 -58.28 -3.37 -39.63
C ALA A 1 -57.74 -3.00 -38.27
N GLU A 2 -56.53 -3.30 -37.84
CA GLU A 2 -55.34 -4.01 -38.34
C GLU A 2 -54.50 -4.22 -37.05
N LEU A 3 -54.18 -5.46 -36.68
CA LEU A 3 -52.87 -6.09 -36.86
C LEU A 3 -51.69 -5.47 -36.07
N GLN A 4 -51.05 -6.37 -35.32
CA GLN A 4 -49.62 -6.45 -34.97
C GLN A 4 -49.08 -5.76 -33.69
N ALA A 5 -48.83 -6.62 -32.68
CA ALA A 5 -47.57 -6.61 -31.92
C ALA A 5 -46.45 -7.19 -32.84
N PRO A 6 -45.14 -6.86 -32.65
CA PRO A 6 -44.36 -7.53 -31.59
C PRO A 6 -43.12 -6.79 -31.02
N SER A 7 -42.57 -7.40 -29.96
CA SER A 7 -41.13 -7.62 -29.67
C SER A 7 -40.29 -6.57 -28.92
N GLU A 8 -39.75 -7.03 -27.78
CA GLU A 8 -38.38 -6.79 -27.24
C GLU A 8 -38.08 -5.36 -26.70
N LEU A 9 -37.57 -5.14 -25.48
CA LEU A 9 -36.58 -5.87 -24.68
C LEU A 9 -36.75 -5.59 -23.17
N LEU A 10 -36.15 -6.50 -22.40
CA LEU A 10 -36.05 -6.73 -20.95
C LEU A 10 -35.76 -5.53 -20.01
N PRO A 11 -36.01 -5.70 -18.69
CA PRO A 11 -35.73 -4.71 -17.65
C PRO A 11 -34.28 -4.83 -17.13
N VAL A 12 -33.54 -3.72 -17.01
CA VAL A 12 -32.19 -3.76 -16.42
C VAL A 12 -31.84 -2.47 -15.67
N CYS A 13 -31.79 -2.60 -14.34
CA CYS A 13 -30.86 -1.99 -13.38
C CYS A 13 -30.75 -0.46 -13.27
N ASP A 14 -31.56 0.11 -12.36
CA ASP A 14 -31.10 1.21 -11.51
C ASP A 14 -30.30 0.60 -10.34
N ASP A 15 -29.06 0.19 -10.62
CA ASP A 15 -28.13 -0.32 -9.60
C ASP A 15 -27.07 0.74 -9.31
N GLY A 16 -27.32 1.50 -8.25
CA GLY A 16 -26.26 2.04 -7.40
C GLY A 16 -25.60 3.33 -7.90
N GLY A 17 -26.10 4.45 -7.39
CA GLY A 17 -25.27 5.62 -7.13
C GLY A 17 -24.11 5.25 -6.21
N GLY A 18 -23.01 4.79 -6.80
CA GLY A 18 -21.75 4.57 -6.12
C GLY A 18 -21.09 5.91 -5.85
N ASP A 19 -21.19 6.37 -4.61
CA ASP A 19 -20.39 7.41 -3.96
C ASP A 19 -18.98 7.48 -4.56
N THR A 20 -18.76 8.45 -5.46
CA THR A 20 -17.45 8.75 -6.04
C THR A 20 -16.60 9.42 -4.97
N GLY A 21 -16.04 8.61 -4.08
CA GLY A 21 -14.84 9.00 -3.34
C GLY A 21 -13.74 9.44 -4.31
N PRO A 22 -12.73 10.20 -3.84
CA PRO A 22 -11.68 10.74 -4.69
C PRO A 22 -11.10 9.62 -5.56
N GLU A 23 -11.11 9.83 -6.88
CA GLU A 23 -10.72 8.83 -7.88
C GLU A 23 -9.28 8.37 -7.61
N THR A 24 -9.14 7.29 -6.84
CA THR A 24 -7.86 6.89 -6.29
C THR A 24 -7.05 6.22 -7.39
N THR A 25 -6.02 6.91 -7.86
CA THR A 25 -5.17 6.41 -8.95
C THR A 25 -4.31 5.21 -8.54
N ASN A 26 -3.89 4.40 -9.51
CA ASN A 26 -2.87 3.35 -9.32
C ASN A 26 -1.61 3.87 -8.60
N GLN A 27 -1.25 5.14 -8.83
CA GLN A 27 -0.13 5.79 -8.14
C GLN A 27 -0.36 5.93 -6.63
N SER A 28 -1.58 6.27 -6.21
CA SER A 28 -1.95 6.39 -4.79
C SER A 28 -1.91 5.02 -4.11
N ILE A 29 -2.42 3.98 -4.79
CA ILE A 29 -2.34 2.60 -4.30
C ILE A 29 -0.88 2.15 -4.18
N ALA A 30 -0.09 2.36 -5.22
CA ALA A 30 1.33 2.01 -5.23
C ALA A 30 2.10 2.74 -4.13
N ARG A 31 1.84 4.04 -3.91
CA ARG A 31 2.45 4.82 -2.83
C ARG A 31 2.13 4.22 -1.46
N ALA A 32 0.84 4.01 -1.16
CA ALA A 32 0.41 3.50 0.13
C ALA A 32 1.00 2.11 0.42
N PHE A 33 1.03 1.22 -0.57
CA PHE A 33 1.64 -0.11 -0.41
C PHE A 33 3.17 -0.05 -0.31
N LYS A 34 3.85 0.85 -1.04
CA LYS A 34 5.31 1.07 -0.91
C LYS A 34 5.68 1.50 0.51
N GLU A 35 4.97 2.47 1.08
CA GLU A 35 5.19 2.93 2.45
C GLU A 35 4.96 1.83 3.48
N LEU A 36 3.87 1.06 3.30
CA LEU A 36 3.58 -0.09 4.16
C LEU A 36 4.71 -1.14 4.10
N ILE A 37 5.22 -1.44 2.90
CA ILE A 37 6.32 -2.39 2.70
C ILE A 37 7.59 -1.85 3.37
N ALA A 38 7.93 -0.58 3.17
CA ALA A 38 9.12 0.04 3.77
C ALA A 38 9.09 -0.06 5.31
N CYS A 39 7.90 0.04 5.92
CA CYS A 39 7.72 -0.18 7.34
C CYS A 39 7.99 -1.64 7.74
N TYR A 40 7.58 -2.63 6.96
CA TYR A 40 7.77 -4.03 7.34
C TYR A 40 9.12 -4.63 6.94
N THR A 41 9.78 -4.10 5.91
CA THR A 41 11.05 -4.65 5.41
C THR A 41 12.13 -4.67 6.49
N GLY A 42 12.71 -5.85 6.69
CA GLY A 42 13.70 -6.11 7.74
C GLY A 42 13.13 -6.32 9.16
N ARG A 43 11.82 -6.22 9.35
CA ARG A 43 11.14 -6.48 10.64
C ARG A 43 10.17 -7.66 10.56
N ASP A 44 9.26 -7.63 9.59
CA ASP A 44 8.25 -8.67 9.38
C ASP A 44 8.02 -8.88 7.88
N GLU A 45 8.86 -9.70 7.27
CA GLU A 45 8.75 -10.03 5.85
C GLU A 45 7.46 -10.80 5.51
N TYR A 46 6.87 -11.52 6.47
CA TYR A 46 5.60 -12.22 6.26
C TYR A 46 4.48 -11.23 5.99
N ARG A 47 4.44 -10.10 6.71
CA ARG A 47 3.47 -9.01 6.48
C ARG A 47 3.77 -8.19 5.22
N ALA A 48 5.04 -8.09 4.82
CA ALA A 48 5.42 -7.37 3.61
C ALA A 48 5.07 -8.14 2.32
N LYS A 49 5.16 -9.48 2.32
CA LYS A 49 4.99 -10.33 1.14
C LYS A 49 3.67 -10.09 0.36
N PRO A 50 2.48 -10.13 0.99
CA PRO A 50 1.23 -9.88 0.26
C PRO A 50 1.16 -8.47 -0.32
N ALA A 51 1.70 -7.47 0.40
CA ALA A 51 1.74 -6.08 -0.08
C ALA A 51 2.68 -5.92 -1.28
N LYS A 52 3.84 -6.60 -1.27
CA LYS A 52 4.79 -6.66 -2.40
C LYS A 52 4.13 -7.24 -3.66
N ARG A 53 3.28 -8.26 -3.51
CA ARG A 53 2.55 -8.86 -4.65
C ARG A 53 1.57 -7.89 -5.29
N VAL A 54 0.76 -7.20 -4.49
CA VAL A 54 -0.16 -6.16 -4.98
C VAL A 54 0.63 -5.07 -5.73
N LEU A 55 1.71 -4.59 -5.13
CA LEU A 55 2.55 -3.56 -5.75
C LEU A 55 3.17 -4.02 -7.09
N ALA A 56 3.63 -5.27 -7.17
CA ALA A 56 4.21 -5.83 -8.39
C ALA A 56 3.20 -5.89 -9.54
N VAL A 57 1.95 -6.23 -9.25
CA VAL A 57 0.87 -6.28 -10.25
C VAL A 57 0.51 -4.87 -10.72
N ILE A 58 0.31 -3.94 -9.79
CA ILE A 58 -0.02 -2.53 -10.11
C ILE A 58 1.08 -1.87 -10.92
N SER A 59 2.35 -2.16 -10.59
CA SER A 59 3.50 -1.63 -11.33
C SER A 59 3.78 -2.38 -12.64
N GLY A 60 3.04 -3.45 -12.91
CA GLY A 60 3.20 -4.29 -14.09
C GLY A 60 2.60 -3.69 -15.36
N PRO A 61 2.79 -4.35 -16.52
CA PRO A 61 2.42 -3.81 -17.83
C PRO A 61 0.91 -3.63 -18.03
N GLN A 62 0.07 -4.39 -17.32
CA GLN A 62 -1.39 -4.34 -17.47
C GLN A 62 -2.03 -3.12 -16.79
N PHE A 63 -1.55 -2.75 -15.60
CA PHE A 63 -2.12 -1.66 -14.81
C PHE A 63 -1.25 -0.41 -14.82
N GLY A 64 0.07 -0.57 -14.80
CA GLY A 64 1.04 0.51 -14.87
C GLY A 64 0.84 1.65 -13.86
N LEU A 65 1.74 2.63 -13.96
CA LEU A 65 1.64 3.90 -13.22
C LEU A 65 1.43 5.10 -14.16
N ALA A 66 1.26 4.84 -15.45
CA ALA A 66 1.03 5.86 -16.48
C ALA A 66 -0.41 6.37 -16.44
N GLN A 67 -0.63 7.58 -16.94
CA GLN A 67 -1.90 8.30 -16.88
C GLN A 67 -3.07 7.58 -17.58
N HIS A 68 -2.80 6.78 -18.62
CA HIS A 68 -3.82 6.07 -19.41
C HIS A 68 -3.90 4.57 -19.11
N ALA A 69 -3.26 4.13 -18.03
CA ALA A 69 -3.17 2.72 -17.73
C ALA A 69 -4.46 2.24 -17.02
N LYS A 70 -4.81 0.95 -17.19
CA LYS A 70 -6.05 0.40 -16.61
C LYS A 70 -6.05 0.61 -15.09
N GLN A 71 -7.13 1.15 -14.55
CA GLN A 71 -7.28 1.30 -13.10
C GLN A 71 -7.34 -0.07 -12.42
N PHE A 72 -6.56 -0.24 -11.35
CA PHE A 72 -6.53 -1.45 -10.54
C PHE A 72 -7.69 -1.45 -9.54
N THR A 73 -8.45 -2.55 -9.52
CA THR A 73 -9.67 -2.68 -8.72
C THR A 73 -9.56 -3.76 -7.65
N LEU A 74 -10.54 -3.81 -6.73
CA LEU A 74 -10.67 -4.91 -5.77
C LEU A 74 -10.90 -6.27 -6.45
N ALA A 75 -11.62 -6.29 -7.57
CA ALA A 75 -11.85 -7.52 -8.33
C ALA A 75 -10.54 -8.08 -8.89
N ASP A 76 -9.69 -7.22 -9.45
CA ASP A 76 -8.36 -7.60 -9.94
C ASP A 76 -7.48 -8.16 -8.80
N ALA A 77 -7.61 -7.63 -7.58
CA ALA A 77 -6.84 -8.11 -6.43
C ALA A 77 -7.33 -9.46 -5.87
N ARG A 78 -8.63 -9.75 -5.96
CA ARG A 78 -9.24 -10.99 -5.44
C ARG A 78 -8.75 -12.23 -6.19
N VAL A 79 -8.39 -12.09 -7.46
CA VAL A 79 -7.87 -13.19 -8.28
C VAL A 79 -6.37 -13.43 -8.09
N LEU A 80 -5.67 -12.58 -7.32
CA LEU A 80 -4.23 -12.72 -7.09
C LEU A 80 -3.90 -13.81 -6.08
N GLN A 81 -3.13 -14.81 -6.49
CA GLN A 81 -2.68 -15.89 -5.61
C GLN A 81 -1.86 -15.34 -4.43
N GLY A 82 -2.30 -15.68 -3.21
CA GLY A 82 -1.70 -15.28 -1.94
C GLY A 82 -1.84 -13.79 -1.57
N VAL A 83 -2.81 -13.10 -2.17
CA VAL A 83 -3.43 -11.91 -1.59
C VAL A 83 -4.64 -12.36 -0.79
N GLY A 84 -4.51 -12.36 0.55
CA GLY A 84 -5.60 -12.77 1.44
C GLY A 84 -6.52 -11.61 1.84
N GLY A 85 -7.62 -11.94 2.55
CA GLY A 85 -8.64 -10.96 2.97
C GLY A 85 -8.09 -9.73 3.71
N LYS A 86 -7.07 -9.89 4.56
CA LYS A 86 -6.43 -8.77 5.26
C LYS A 86 -5.70 -7.78 4.33
N THR A 87 -5.22 -8.24 3.18
CA THR A 87 -4.59 -7.38 2.18
C THR A 87 -5.64 -6.73 1.29
N LEU A 88 -6.73 -7.45 0.99
CA LEU A 88 -7.89 -6.90 0.29
C LEU A 88 -8.54 -5.76 1.08
N ALA A 89 -8.73 -5.92 2.40
CA ALA A 89 -9.28 -4.88 3.26
C ALA A 89 -8.42 -3.60 3.26
N LYS A 90 -7.09 -3.75 3.21
CA LYS A 90 -6.15 -2.62 3.05
C LYS A 90 -6.29 -1.96 1.69
N LEU A 91 -6.41 -2.74 0.63
CA LEU A 91 -6.62 -2.20 -0.70
C LEU A 91 -7.93 -1.42 -0.79
N GLU A 92 -9.01 -1.96 -0.21
CA GLU A 92 -10.31 -1.31 -0.13
C GLU A 92 -10.22 0.01 0.65
N GLU A 93 -9.51 0.01 1.77
CA GLU A 93 -9.22 1.23 2.53
C GLU A 93 -8.50 2.28 1.69
N VAL A 94 -7.50 1.89 0.91
CA VAL A 94 -6.78 2.83 0.03
C VAL A 94 -7.67 3.33 -1.10
N ILE A 95 -8.44 2.47 -1.75
CA ILE A 95 -9.36 2.87 -2.82
C ILE A 95 -10.41 3.86 -2.30
N ARG A 96 -10.87 3.68 -1.06
CA ARG A 96 -11.87 4.54 -0.43
C ARG A 96 -11.27 5.87 0.08
N THR A 97 -10.05 5.86 0.59
CA THR A 97 -9.50 7.00 1.36
C THR A 97 -8.23 7.63 0.78
N GLY A 98 -7.66 7.03 -0.27
CA GLY A 98 -6.40 7.42 -0.89
C GLY A 98 -5.13 7.02 -0.14
N ASP A 99 -5.25 6.38 1.04
CA ASP A 99 -4.11 6.00 1.89
C ASP A 99 -4.46 4.88 2.89
N LEU A 100 -3.48 4.41 3.65
CA LEU A 100 -3.68 3.49 4.77
C LEU A 100 -3.57 4.21 6.11
N GLN A 101 -4.56 4.03 6.98
CA GLN A 101 -4.50 4.45 8.39
C GLN A 101 -3.25 3.88 9.07
N ARG A 102 -2.86 2.64 8.73
CA ARG A 102 -1.62 2.04 9.26
C ARG A 102 -0.38 2.85 8.89
N ASN A 103 -0.30 3.42 7.69
CA ASN A 103 0.85 4.26 7.31
C ASN A 103 0.90 5.52 8.15
N ARG A 104 -0.25 6.16 8.39
CA ARG A 104 -0.35 7.33 9.27
C ARG A 104 0.09 7.02 10.70
N LEU A 105 -0.36 5.89 11.25
CA LEU A 105 0.07 5.43 12.57
C LEU A 105 1.57 5.14 12.61
N ASN A 106 2.11 4.52 11.56
CA ASN A 106 3.54 4.23 11.50
C ASN A 106 4.39 5.51 11.36
N ALA A 107 3.91 6.50 10.61
CA ALA A 107 4.59 7.78 10.43
C ALA A 107 4.61 8.60 11.73
N ALA A 108 3.57 8.46 12.57
CA ALA A 108 3.48 9.11 13.87
C ALA A 108 4.24 8.37 14.99
N ASP A 109 4.71 7.13 14.76
CA ASP A 109 5.41 6.34 15.78
C ASP A 109 6.89 6.77 15.87
N PRO A 110 7.33 7.36 17.00
CA PRO A 110 8.71 7.82 17.16
C PRO A 110 9.74 6.68 17.04
N LYS A 111 9.37 5.44 17.36
CA LYS A 111 10.26 4.29 17.25
C LYS A 111 10.53 3.96 15.79
N ILE A 112 9.48 3.99 14.96
CA ILE A 112 9.59 3.73 13.53
C ILE A 112 10.35 4.87 12.85
N ALA A 113 10.12 6.12 13.26
CA ALA A 113 10.86 7.27 12.77
C ALA A 113 12.37 7.16 13.07
N ALA A 114 12.75 6.88 14.34
CA ALA A 114 14.14 6.69 14.75
C ALA A 114 14.82 5.54 13.99
N GLU A 115 14.15 4.38 13.89
CA GLU A 115 14.70 3.24 13.14
C GLU A 115 14.88 3.57 11.66
N ARG A 116 13.93 4.31 11.05
CA ARG A 116 14.04 4.75 9.66
C ARG A 116 15.20 5.72 9.47
N GLU A 117 15.35 6.68 10.39
CA GLU A 117 16.41 7.68 10.34
C GLU A 117 17.79 7.03 10.32
N MET A 118 18.06 6.11 11.26
CA MET A 118 19.33 5.38 11.32
C MET A 118 19.60 4.57 10.05
N ARG A 119 18.59 3.85 9.55
CA ARG A 119 18.72 3.03 8.33
C ARG A 119 18.98 3.86 7.07
N CYS A 120 18.44 5.07 7.01
CA CYS A 120 18.61 5.96 5.87
C CYS A 120 19.93 6.73 5.91
N ARG A 121 20.45 7.03 7.11
CA ARG A 121 21.62 7.90 7.28
C ARG A 121 22.93 7.15 7.54
N ILE A 122 22.89 5.93 8.04
CA ILE A 122 24.08 5.14 8.37
C ILE A 122 24.20 4.02 7.35
N TRP A 123 25.28 4.04 6.57
CA TRP A 123 25.54 2.99 5.60
C TRP A 123 25.77 1.65 6.31
N GLY A 124 25.23 0.56 5.75
CA GLY A 124 25.27 -0.76 6.38
C GLY A 124 24.31 -0.95 7.56
N CYS A 125 23.53 0.07 7.96
CA CYS A 125 22.54 -0.05 9.02
C CYS A 125 21.26 -0.74 8.52
N GLY A 126 21.11 -2.02 8.88
CA GLY A 126 19.89 -2.80 8.68
C GLY A 126 18.83 -2.54 9.76
N ALA A 127 17.63 -3.08 9.55
CA ALA A 127 16.51 -2.93 10.50
C ALA A 127 16.81 -3.55 11.88
N SER A 128 17.52 -4.67 11.93
CA SER A 128 17.94 -5.30 13.19
C SER A 128 18.93 -4.45 13.97
N THR A 129 19.89 -3.81 13.30
CA THR A 129 20.87 -2.90 13.90
C THR A 129 20.20 -1.64 14.44
N ALA A 130 19.36 -1.00 13.63
CA ALA A 130 18.60 0.18 14.05
C ALA A 130 17.68 -0.13 15.27
N ALA A 131 17.01 -1.28 15.26
CA ALA A 131 16.18 -1.71 16.38
C ALA A 131 17.00 -1.89 17.68
N LYS A 132 18.22 -2.44 17.59
CA LYS A 132 19.13 -2.59 18.74
C LYS A 132 19.58 -1.22 19.27
N TRP A 133 20.02 -0.31 18.41
CA TRP A 133 20.42 1.03 18.84
C TRP A 133 19.27 1.80 19.49
N ARG A 134 18.05 1.67 18.95
CA ARG A 134 16.85 2.21 19.59
C ARG A 134 16.57 1.57 20.96
N GLN A 135 16.83 0.27 21.15
CA GLN A 135 16.73 -0.38 22.47
C GLN A 135 17.76 0.16 23.47
N LEU A 136 18.92 0.60 22.99
CA LEU A 136 19.96 1.24 23.80
C LEU A 136 19.68 2.72 24.09
N GLY A 137 18.60 3.29 23.53
CA GLY A 137 18.17 4.67 23.79
C GLY A 137 18.55 5.68 22.70
N TYR A 138 19.26 5.26 21.66
CA TYR A 138 19.57 6.14 20.54
C TYR A 138 18.30 6.41 19.72
N THR A 139 18.07 7.67 19.36
CA THR A 139 16.89 8.07 18.58
C THR A 139 17.25 8.73 17.25
N THR A 140 18.50 9.19 17.09
CA THR A 140 19.00 9.83 15.88
C THR A 140 20.23 9.09 15.32
N ALA A 141 20.53 9.34 14.06
CA ALA A 141 21.73 8.77 13.43
C ALA A 141 23.02 9.37 14.03
N GLU A 142 23.00 10.66 14.36
CA GLU A 142 24.12 11.40 14.92
C GLU A 142 24.49 10.86 16.30
N ALA A 143 23.50 10.58 17.16
CA ALA A 143 23.75 10.00 18.48
C ALA A 143 24.42 8.62 18.41
N VAL A 144 24.14 7.85 17.35
CA VAL A 144 24.82 6.57 17.12
C VAL A 144 26.25 6.80 16.63
N ARG A 145 26.47 7.71 15.68
CA ARG A 145 27.80 8.03 15.17
C ARG A 145 28.73 8.49 16.29
N ASP A 146 28.27 9.41 17.12
CA ASP A 146 29.03 9.97 18.24
C ASP A 146 29.39 8.89 19.28
N ALA A 147 28.45 7.98 19.58
CA ALA A 147 28.65 6.96 20.60
C ALA A 147 29.48 5.76 20.11
N MET A 148 29.52 5.51 18.81
CA MET A 148 30.12 4.30 18.21
C MET A 148 31.37 4.62 17.37
N ASP A 149 31.72 5.89 17.21
CA ASP A 149 32.82 6.37 16.36
C ASP A 149 32.68 5.86 14.91
N ILE A 150 31.47 6.04 14.35
CA ILE A 150 31.12 5.61 12.99
C ILE A 150 31.03 6.86 12.09
N ASP A 151 31.81 6.88 11.01
CA ASP A 151 31.73 7.89 9.94
C ASP A 151 30.45 7.77 9.08
#